data_AF-A0A927DW00-F1
#
_entry.id   AF-A0A927DW00-F1
#
_cell.length_a   1.000
_cell.length_b   1.000
_cell.length_c   1.000
_cell.angle_alpha   90.00
_cell.angle_beta   90.00
_cell.angle_gamma   90.00
#
_symmetry.space_group_name_H-M   'P 1'
#
loop_
_entity.id
_entity.type
_entity.pdbx_description
1 polymer ?
#
loop_
_entity_poly.entity_id
_entity_poly.type
_entity_poly.pdbx_seq_one_letter_code
_entity_poly.pdbx_strand_id
1 'polypeptide(L)'
;MLSKIFANPVLPAIDDYYEPFTYDYQHLHNAPESKYLPTARPRSLISGERMDKISWGPNWEELLGGEFEKRARDRNFEAMQKEMYGQFENTFMMYLPRLCEHCLNPSCVATCPSGAIYKREEDGIVLIDQDKCRGWRMCISGCPYKKNLL
;
A
#
# COMPACT_ATOMS: atom_id res chain seq x y z
N MET A 1 -9.95 -21.88 4.87
CA MET A 1 -8.82 -20.96 5.19
C MET A 1 -7.50 -21.71 5.22
N LEU A 2 -7.34 -22.74 6.07
CA LEU A 2 -6.09 -23.51 6.19
C LEU A 2 -5.64 -24.18 4.88
N SER A 3 -6.58 -24.58 4.02
CA SER A 3 -6.27 -25.12 2.68
C SER A 3 -5.51 -24.16 1.74
N LYS A 4 -5.49 -22.86 2.04
CA LYS A 4 -4.82 -21.80 1.25
C LYS A 4 -3.54 -21.28 1.91
N ILE A 5 -3.03 -21.97 2.95
CA ILE A 5 -1.92 -21.45 3.77
C ILE A 5 -0.57 -21.46 3.06
N PHE A 6 -0.33 -22.44 2.18
CA PHE A 6 0.94 -22.57 1.44
C PHE A 6 1.10 -21.50 0.36
N ALA A 7 -0.02 -21.10 -0.26
CA ALA A 7 -0.07 -20.03 -1.24
C ALA A 7 -1.43 -19.35 -1.10
N ASN A 8 -1.44 -18.19 -0.46
CA ASN A 8 -2.65 -17.39 -0.32
C ASN A 8 -2.99 -16.75 -1.69
N PRO A 9 -4.08 -17.15 -2.36
CA PRO A 9 -4.34 -16.76 -3.75
C PRO A 9 -4.78 -15.30 -3.92
N VAL A 10 -5.04 -14.60 -2.81
CA VAL A 10 -5.49 -13.21 -2.79
C VAL A 10 -4.62 -12.36 -1.87
N LEU A 11 -3.36 -12.77 -1.68
CA LEU A 11 -2.37 -11.95 -1.01
C LEU A 11 -1.99 -10.80 -1.95
N PRO A 12 -2.11 -9.54 -1.54
CA PRO A 12 -1.62 -8.43 -2.33
C PRO A 12 -0.13 -8.57 -2.59
N ALA A 13 0.28 -8.32 -3.83
CA ALA A 13 1.68 -8.29 -4.24
C ALA A 13 2.32 -6.95 -3.85
N ILE A 14 3.65 -6.87 -3.89
CA ILE A 14 4.35 -5.62 -3.62
C ILE A 14 3.98 -4.52 -4.63
N ASP A 15 3.70 -4.90 -5.87
CA ASP A 15 3.28 -3.98 -6.94
C ASP A 15 1.85 -3.44 -6.74
N ASP A 16 1.02 -4.09 -5.92
CA ASP A 16 -0.28 -3.54 -5.49
C ASP A 16 -0.09 -2.36 -4.51
N TYR A 17 1.09 -2.26 -3.88
CA TYR A 17 1.49 -1.14 -3.04
C TYR A 17 2.38 -0.20 -3.84
N TYR A 18 3.68 -0.49 -3.90
CA TYR A 18 4.72 0.11 -4.73
C TYR A 18 6.06 -0.57 -4.40
N GLU A 19 7.00 -0.59 -5.35
CA GLU A 19 8.39 -0.94 -5.05
C GLU A 19 9.03 0.20 -4.24
N PRO A 20 9.40 -0.01 -2.97
CA PRO A 20 10.04 1.03 -2.17
C PRO A 20 11.40 1.38 -2.76
N PHE A 21 11.70 2.68 -2.85
CA PHE A 21 12.90 3.19 -3.48
C PHE A 21 13.61 4.23 -2.62
N THR A 22 14.89 4.41 -2.89
CA THR A 22 15.75 5.47 -2.38
C THR A 22 16.50 6.12 -3.54
N TYR A 23 17.37 7.08 -3.28
CA TYR A 23 18.22 7.70 -4.29
C TYR A 23 19.69 7.59 -3.94
N ASP A 24 20.53 7.52 -4.97
CA ASP A 24 21.98 7.52 -4.84
C ASP A 24 22.53 8.93 -4.56
N TYR A 25 22.21 9.47 -3.38
CA TYR A 25 22.61 10.83 -3.00
C TYR A 25 24.12 11.01 -2.92
N GLN A 26 24.86 9.95 -2.54
CA GLN A 26 26.32 9.98 -2.45
C GLN A 26 26.99 10.27 -3.79
N HIS A 27 26.35 9.94 -4.91
CA HIS A 27 26.84 10.32 -6.23
C HIS A 27 26.95 11.84 -6.41
N LEU A 28 26.12 12.65 -5.73
CA LEU A 28 26.22 14.11 -5.79
C LEU A 28 27.48 14.64 -5.10
N HIS A 29 28.01 13.91 -4.12
CA HIS A 29 29.17 14.32 -3.34
C HIS A 29 30.48 13.78 -3.91
N ASN A 30 30.44 12.54 -4.42
CA ASN A 30 31.64 11.76 -4.75
C ASN A 30 31.85 11.58 -6.26
N ALA A 31 31.01 12.19 -7.11
CA ALA A 31 31.17 12.09 -8.55
C ALA A 31 32.53 12.69 -8.99
N PRO A 32 33.28 11.98 -9.84
CA PRO A 32 34.49 12.55 -10.43
C PRO A 32 34.14 13.69 -11.39
N GLU A 33 35.14 14.50 -11.73
CA GLU A 33 34.99 15.53 -12.75
C GLU A 33 34.47 14.92 -14.06
N SER A 34 33.43 15.53 -14.61
CA SER A 34 32.75 15.07 -15.80
C SER A 34 32.20 16.26 -16.57
N LYS A 35 31.97 16.08 -17.86
CA LYS A 35 31.29 17.06 -18.72
C LYS A 35 29.84 17.30 -18.29
N TYR A 36 29.24 16.35 -17.58
CA TYR A 36 27.83 16.37 -17.19
C TYR A 36 27.66 16.47 -15.68
N LEU A 37 26.62 17.19 -15.26
CA LEU A 37 26.27 17.32 -13.85
C LEU A 37 25.85 15.96 -13.26
N PRO A 38 26.33 15.60 -12.06
CA PRO A 38 25.90 14.39 -11.38
C PRO A 38 24.43 14.49 -10.96
N THR A 39 23.73 13.36 -10.92
CA THR A 39 22.33 13.28 -10.48
C THR A 39 22.11 12.08 -9.55
N ALA A 40 21.27 12.25 -8.54
CA ALA A 40 20.89 11.14 -7.66
C ALA A 40 19.76 10.34 -8.33
N ARG A 41 20.10 9.16 -8.86
CA ARG A 41 19.12 8.28 -9.52
C ARG A 41 18.46 7.30 -8.54
N PRO A 42 17.22 6.85 -8.83
CA PRO A 42 16.50 5.96 -7.94
C PRO A 42 17.12 4.56 -7.90
N ARG A 43 17.06 3.94 -6.72
CA ARG A 43 17.47 2.56 -6.44
C ARG A 43 16.38 1.85 -5.66
N SER A 44 16.15 0.58 -5.98
CA SER A 44 15.20 -0.27 -5.26
C SER A 44 15.70 -0.56 -3.84
N LEU A 45 14.81 -0.47 -2.86
CA LEU A 45 15.05 -0.95 -1.50
C LEU A 45 14.80 -2.47 -1.36
N ILE A 46 14.25 -3.11 -2.40
CA ILE A 46 14.08 -4.58 -2.43
C ILE A 46 15.33 -5.24 -3.02
N SER A 47 15.71 -4.85 -4.23
CA SER A 47 16.81 -5.48 -4.98
C SER A 47 18.15 -4.78 -4.80
N GLY A 48 18.17 -3.52 -4.38
CA GLY A 48 19.38 -2.67 -4.38
C GLY A 48 19.77 -2.16 -5.77
N GLU A 49 19.11 -2.66 -6.82
CA GLU A 49 19.41 -2.33 -8.19
C GLU A 49 18.95 -0.92 -8.57
N ARG A 50 19.59 -0.39 -9.61
CA ARG A 50 19.22 0.91 -10.18
C ARG A 50 17.87 0.80 -10.88
N MET A 51 16.97 1.74 -10.59
CA MET A 51 15.71 1.85 -11.30
C MET A 51 15.86 2.80 -12.50
N ASP A 52 15.25 2.43 -13.62
CA ASP A 52 15.20 3.32 -14.79
C ASP A 52 14.18 4.43 -14.61
N LYS A 53 13.01 4.11 -14.03
CA LYS A 53 11.97 5.07 -13.70
C LYS A 53 11.17 4.58 -12.50
N ILE A 54 10.78 5.50 -11.63
CA ILE A 54 9.71 5.25 -10.66
C ILE A 54 8.38 5.32 -11.41
N SER A 55 7.58 4.27 -11.35
CA SER A 55 6.29 4.15 -12.05
C SER A 55 5.08 4.23 -11.12
N TRP A 56 5.29 4.15 -9.81
CA TRP A 56 4.23 4.09 -8.82
C TRP A 56 4.70 4.55 -7.44
N GLY A 57 3.77 4.80 -6.52
CA GLY A 57 4.01 5.23 -5.15
C GLY A 57 2.75 5.20 -4.29
N PRO A 58 2.85 5.30 -2.96
CA PRO A 58 1.73 5.11 -2.05
C PRO A 58 0.66 6.22 -2.12
N ASN A 59 0.98 7.34 -2.79
CA ASN A 59 0.11 8.50 -2.99
C ASN A 59 0.11 8.93 -4.47
N TRP A 60 0.18 7.98 -5.41
CA TRP A 60 0.36 8.28 -6.84
C TRP A 60 -0.81 9.05 -7.48
N GLU A 61 -2.02 8.89 -6.93
CA GLU A 61 -3.27 9.49 -7.44
C GLU A 61 -3.59 10.84 -6.77
N GLU A 62 -2.62 11.44 -6.06
CA GLU A 62 -2.76 12.73 -5.38
C GLU A 62 -3.23 13.84 -6.34
N LEU A 63 -4.06 14.77 -5.83
CA LEU A 63 -4.53 15.95 -6.58
C LEU A 63 -5.12 15.58 -7.96
N LEU A 64 -5.87 14.48 -8.03
CA LEU A 64 -6.47 13.94 -9.25
C LEU A 64 -5.43 13.53 -10.31
N GLY A 65 -4.24 13.13 -9.88
CA GLY A 65 -3.18 12.60 -10.73
C GLY A 65 -3.64 11.39 -11.55
N GLY A 66 -3.58 11.51 -12.87
CA GLY A 66 -4.03 10.49 -13.82
C GLY A 66 -5.37 10.80 -14.49
N GLU A 67 -5.61 10.12 -15.61
CA GLU A 67 -6.84 10.26 -16.41
C GLU A 67 -8.08 9.90 -15.59
N PHE A 68 -9.18 10.62 -15.81
CA PHE A 68 -10.45 10.37 -15.12
C PHE A 68 -10.92 8.92 -15.30
N GLU A 69 -10.78 8.33 -16.49
CA GLU A 69 -11.17 6.93 -16.75
C GLU A 69 -10.49 5.93 -15.79
N LYS A 70 -9.23 6.17 -15.42
CA LYS A 70 -8.48 5.34 -14.46
C LYS A 70 -8.98 5.55 -13.03
N ARG A 71 -9.12 6.82 -12.62
CA ARG A 71 -9.58 7.20 -11.28
C ARG A 71 -11.06 6.84 -11.03
N ALA A 72 -11.89 6.89 -12.06
CA ALA A 72 -13.31 6.56 -12.02
C ALA A 72 -13.58 5.05 -11.85
N ARG A 73 -12.53 4.22 -11.78
CA ARG A 73 -12.61 2.82 -11.34
C ARG A 73 -12.74 2.69 -9.81
N ASP A 74 -12.69 3.81 -9.07
CA ASP A 74 -13.03 3.83 -7.65
C ASP A 74 -14.36 3.11 -7.41
N ARG A 75 -14.34 2.17 -6.47
CA ARG A 75 -15.49 1.37 -6.07
C ARG A 75 -16.67 2.23 -5.64
N ASN A 76 -16.42 3.43 -5.10
CA ASN A 76 -17.46 4.34 -4.68
C ASN A 76 -18.33 4.88 -5.83
N PHE A 77 -17.90 4.76 -7.09
CA PHE A 77 -18.69 5.13 -8.27
C PHE A 77 -19.54 3.97 -8.86
N GLU A 78 -19.49 2.76 -8.31
CA GLU A 78 -20.08 1.55 -8.92
C GLU A 78 -21.58 1.69 -9.28
N ALA A 79 -22.35 2.43 -8.48
CA ALA A 79 -23.78 2.66 -8.67
C ALA A 79 -24.14 4.10 -9.11
N MET A 80 -23.18 4.86 -9.67
CA MET A 80 -23.34 6.27 -10.04
C MET A 80 -23.12 6.49 -11.55
N GLN A 81 -23.88 7.42 -12.14
CA GLN A 81 -23.54 8.01 -13.44
C GLN A 81 -22.39 8.99 -13.26
N LYS A 82 -21.18 8.59 -13.67
CA LYS A 82 -19.93 9.27 -13.29
C LYS A 82 -19.37 10.17 -14.39
N GLU A 83 -19.90 10.10 -15.61
CA GLU A 83 -19.40 10.80 -16.79
C GLU A 83 -19.35 12.33 -16.56
N MET A 84 -20.33 12.88 -15.84
CA MET A 84 -20.38 14.33 -15.56
C MET A 84 -19.15 14.82 -14.79
N TYR A 85 -18.58 13.99 -13.90
CA TYR A 85 -17.43 14.35 -13.07
C TYR A 85 -16.10 14.30 -13.82
N GLY A 86 -16.11 13.83 -15.08
CA GLY A 86 -14.96 13.94 -15.99
C GLY A 86 -14.86 15.31 -16.67
N GLN A 87 -15.89 16.16 -16.55
CA GLN A 87 -15.90 17.52 -17.10
C GLN A 87 -15.15 18.47 -16.17
N PHE A 88 -14.42 19.43 -16.75
CA PHE A 88 -13.60 20.37 -16.00
C PHE A 88 -14.45 21.16 -14.98
N GLU A 89 -15.62 21.62 -15.39
CA GLU A 89 -16.54 22.43 -14.59
C GLU A 89 -17.14 21.68 -13.39
N ASN A 90 -17.19 20.34 -13.47
CA ASN A 90 -17.77 19.47 -12.44
C ASN A 90 -16.71 18.68 -11.67
N THR A 91 -15.43 19.07 -11.80
CA THR A 91 -14.33 18.40 -11.12
C THR A 91 -14.44 18.59 -9.61
N PHE A 92 -14.34 17.49 -8.86
CA PHE A 92 -14.25 17.53 -7.40
C PHE A 92 -13.16 16.55 -6.91
N MET A 93 -12.69 16.79 -5.69
CA MET A 93 -11.80 15.88 -4.98
C MET A 93 -12.04 15.97 -3.48
N MET A 94 -11.69 14.92 -2.75
CA MET A 94 -11.71 14.89 -1.30
C MET A 94 -10.53 14.08 -0.77
N TYR A 95 -10.16 14.31 0.49
CA TYR A 95 -9.13 13.54 1.16
C TYR A 95 -9.75 12.45 2.01
N LEU A 96 -9.10 11.28 2.06
CA LEU A 96 -9.54 10.14 2.85
C LEU A 96 -8.37 9.60 3.71
N PRO A 97 -8.03 10.26 4.83
CA PRO A 97 -7.07 9.70 5.78
C PRO A 97 -7.68 8.47 6.46
N ARG A 98 -6.93 7.36 6.51
CA ARG A 98 -7.39 6.11 7.13
C ARG A 98 -6.28 5.41 7.88
N LEU A 99 -6.63 4.76 8.97
CA LEU A 99 -5.76 3.94 9.82
C LEU A 99 -6.43 2.60 10.12
N CYS A 100 -5.90 1.83 11.08
CA CYS A 100 -6.56 0.60 11.53
C CYS A 100 -7.83 0.95 12.31
N GLU A 101 -9.00 0.44 11.90
CA GLU A 101 -10.28 0.74 12.54
C GLU A 101 -10.46 0.09 13.92
N HIS A 102 -9.50 -0.72 14.39
CA HIS A 102 -9.55 -1.45 15.67
C HIS A 102 -10.93 -2.06 15.95
N CYS A 103 -11.47 -2.77 14.96
CA CYS A 103 -12.86 -3.21 14.93
C CYS A 103 -13.30 -3.95 16.21
N LEU A 104 -14.60 -3.89 16.52
CA LEU A 104 -15.21 -4.73 17.55
C LEU A 104 -15.17 -6.22 17.17
N ASN A 105 -15.45 -6.53 15.89
CA ASN A 105 -15.34 -7.86 15.31
C ASN A 105 -14.22 -7.88 14.23
N PRO A 106 -12.94 -7.93 14.65
CA PRO A 106 -11.82 -7.80 13.72
C PRO A 106 -11.62 -9.07 12.89
N SER A 107 -11.83 -8.97 11.57
CA SER A 107 -11.59 -10.07 10.64
C SER A 107 -10.13 -10.53 10.64
N CYS A 108 -9.17 -9.64 10.92
CA CYS A 108 -7.76 -10.00 11.06
C CYS A 108 -7.50 -10.98 12.21
N VAL A 109 -8.19 -10.83 13.35
CA VAL A 109 -8.16 -11.80 14.46
C VAL A 109 -8.74 -13.13 14.01
N ALA A 110 -9.94 -13.11 13.42
CA ALA A 110 -10.63 -14.31 12.95
C ALA A 110 -9.86 -15.10 11.87
N THR A 111 -8.95 -14.44 11.15
CA THR A 111 -8.22 -15.01 10.01
C THR A 111 -6.78 -15.42 10.33
N CYS A 112 -6.26 -15.13 11.52
CA CYS A 112 -4.91 -15.50 11.93
C CYS A 112 -4.85 -16.96 12.41
N PRO A 113 -4.20 -17.89 11.68
CA PRO A 113 -4.18 -19.30 12.08
C PRO A 113 -3.47 -19.58 13.40
N SER A 114 -2.50 -18.74 13.79
CA SER A 114 -1.74 -18.90 15.03
C SER A 114 -2.37 -18.23 16.24
N GLY A 115 -3.47 -17.48 16.08
CA GLY A 115 -4.05 -16.70 17.18
C GLY A 115 -3.16 -15.57 17.69
N ALA A 116 -2.18 -15.11 16.90
CA ALA A 116 -1.23 -14.07 17.30
C ALA A 116 -1.83 -12.65 17.29
N ILE A 117 -3.02 -12.47 16.73
CA ILE A 117 -3.72 -11.18 16.69
C ILE A 117 -4.79 -11.20 17.77
N TYR A 118 -4.83 -10.16 18.60
CA TYR A 118 -5.76 -10.05 19.71
C TYR A 118 -6.24 -8.60 19.88
N LYS A 119 -7.39 -8.44 20.54
CA LYS A 119 -7.93 -7.15 20.94
C LYS A 119 -7.74 -7.02 22.45
N ARG A 120 -7.08 -5.95 22.89
CA ARG A 120 -6.91 -5.64 24.32
C ARG A 120 -8.27 -5.35 24.96
N GLU A 121 -8.49 -5.88 26.15
CA GLU A 121 -9.78 -5.77 26.84
C GLU A 121 -9.97 -4.37 27.44
N GLU A 122 -8.87 -3.75 27.90
CA GLU A 122 -8.87 -2.49 28.63
C GLU A 122 -9.11 -1.26 27.74
N ASP A 123 -8.72 -1.29 26.47
CA ASP A 123 -8.80 -0.14 25.55
C ASP A 123 -9.23 -0.49 24.12
N GLY A 124 -9.44 -1.77 23.83
CA GLY A 124 -9.92 -2.21 22.52
C GLY A 124 -8.88 -2.11 21.40
N ILE A 125 -7.61 -1.82 21.69
CA ILE A 125 -6.58 -1.78 20.64
C ILE A 125 -6.33 -3.20 20.12
N VAL A 126 -6.44 -3.37 18.81
CA VAL A 126 -6.10 -4.61 18.10
C VAL A 126 -4.61 -4.62 17.76
N LEU A 127 -3.90 -5.64 18.23
CA LEU A 127 -2.45 -5.78 18.08
C LEU A 127 -2.08 -7.12 17.45
N ILE A 128 -0.88 -7.17 16.88
CA ILE A 128 -0.24 -8.40 16.41
C ILE A 128 0.96 -8.69 17.30
N ASP A 129 0.88 -9.76 18.08
CA ASP A 129 1.96 -10.28 18.90
C ASP A 129 3.12 -10.74 18.01
N GLN A 130 4.24 -10.02 18.03
CA GLN A 130 5.39 -10.29 17.17
C GLN A 130 6.11 -11.59 17.55
N ASP A 131 6.06 -12.01 18.81
CA ASP A 131 6.70 -13.25 19.27
C ASP A 131 5.87 -14.49 18.90
N LYS A 132 4.54 -14.35 18.91
CA LYS A 132 3.62 -15.44 18.50
C LYS A 132 3.32 -15.46 17.02
N CYS A 133 3.59 -14.37 16.30
CA CYS A 133 3.40 -14.34 14.85
C CYS A 133 4.25 -15.42 14.18
N ARG A 134 3.67 -16.08 13.17
CA ARG A 134 4.33 -17.14 12.38
C ARG A 134 4.38 -16.82 10.90
N GLY A 135 4.11 -15.57 10.52
CA GLY A 135 4.20 -15.14 9.13
C GLY A 135 3.23 -15.87 8.19
N TRP A 136 2.05 -16.27 8.67
CA TRP A 136 1.07 -16.99 7.84
C TRP A 136 0.38 -16.10 6.80
N ARG A 137 0.48 -14.77 6.91
CA ARG A 137 0.03 -13.77 5.91
C ARG A 137 -1.47 -13.79 5.58
N MET A 138 -2.27 -14.63 6.24
CA MET A 138 -3.71 -14.74 6.01
C MET A 138 -4.49 -13.51 6.53
N CYS A 139 -3.97 -12.87 7.58
CA CYS A 139 -4.55 -11.66 8.18
C CYS A 139 -4.48 -10.44 7.24
N ILE A 140 -3.56 -10.43 6.27
CA ILE A 140 -3.42 -9.35 5.27
C ILE A 140 -4.63 -9.37 4.34
N SER A 141 -4.94 -10.54 3.76
CA SER A 141 -6.13 -10.71 2.91
C SER A 141 -7.43 -10.58 3.71
N GLY A 142 -7.44 -11.05 4.97
CA GLY A 142 -8.60 -11.02 5.85
C GLY A 142 -9.04 -9.61 6.23
N CYS A 143 -8.13 -8.63 6.30
CA CYS A 143 -8.48 -7.24 6.57
C CYS A 143 -9.13 -6.59 5.31
N PRO A 144 -10.41 -6.18 5.36
CA PRO A 144 -11.04 -5.52 4.22
C PRO A 144 -10.44 -4.13 3.95
N TYR A 145 -9.83 -3.49 4.96
CA TYR A 145 -9.19 -2.18 4.86
C TYR A 145 -7.73 -2.22 4.41
N LYS A 146 -7.12 -3.42 4.29
CA LYS A 146 -5.71 -3.63 3.95
C LYS A 146 -4.73 -2.87 4.86
N LYS A 147 -5.00 -2.89 6.17
CA LYS A 147 -4.20 -2.18 7.19
C LYS A 147 -3.22 -3.05 7.98
N ASN A 148 -3.10 -4.33 7.62
CA ASN A 148 -2.02 -5.18 8.10
C ASN A 148 -0.94 -5.24 7.03
N LEU A 149 0.27 -4.78 7.36
CA LEU A 149 1.48 -4.87 6.55
C LEU A 149 2.53 -5.54 7.44
N LEU A 150 2.74 -6.84 7.27
CA LEU A 150 3.76 -7.63 7.95
C LEU A 150 4.42 -8.56 6.95
#